data_AF-A0A6V8SH76-F1
#
_entry.id   AF-A0A6V8SH76-F1
#
_cell.length_a   1.000
_cell.length_b   1.000
_cell.length_c   1.000
_cell.angle_alpha   90.00
_cell.angle_beta   90.00
_cell.angle_gamma   90.00
#
_symmetry.space_group_name_H-M   'P 1'
#
loop_
_entity.id
_entity.type
_entity.pdbx_description
1 polymer ?
#
loop_
_entity_poly.entity_id
_entity_poly.type
_entity_poly.pdbx_seq_one_letter_code
_entity_poly.pdbx_strand_id
1 'polypeptide(L)'
;MAKPRIIIADTDLNYVIPLQLKFVEEFFNKIELEIITDRAYFDNLFSTPQKAEILIVSEDLYDSSLQRHNIGNLFIMMEQYEEGQTDELNLNRLFKYTSIKEIFNQISGKGASALNIDESEKKEPQIVLVCSACGGVGKTTVALGISSCLTKSYKKVMYINAARLQSFQRILDNASVISATDIYAKLAGANVNIYSEIKHIIRKEIFSYLPPFKASLMSLGLPYSIYHKIALSAKKSNDYDYIVIDADTTFDEDLAKLINIADKVIVVMEQTSNSVFATNLLVANINGTNSDKYIFVCNNFEKYDYNALISPNMALKFTVNDYIEHFNNYDQMKCEELSKDNGIQKIAFLVV
;
A
#
# COMPACT_ATOMS: atom_id res chain seq x y z
N MET A 1 14.07 23.70 -16.57
CA MET A 1 13.31 24.40 -15.51
C MET A 1 14.20 24.50 -14.28
N ALA A 2 13.97 25.45 -13.38
CA ALA A 2 14.68 25.49 -12.10
C ALA A 2 14.27 24.25 -11.27
N LYS A 3 15.23 23.62 -10.60
CA LYS A 3 14.95 22.48 -9.74
C LYS A 3 14.13 22.96 -8.53
N PRO A 4 13.14 22.19 -8.06
CA PRO A 4 12.47 22.50 -6.80
C PRO A 4 13.50 22.55 -5.65
N ARG A 5 13.48 23.63 -4.88
CA ARG A 5 14.31 23.85 -3.71
C ARG A 5 13.62 23.29 -2.47
N ILE A 6 14.30 22.38 -1.78
CA ILE A 6 13.88 21.78 -0.52
C ILE A 6 14.88 22.22 0.56
N ILE A 7 14.38 22.78 1.65
CA ILE A 7 15.21 23.18 2.79
C ILE A 7 14.88 22.26 3.96
N ILE A 8 15.89 21.61 4.54
CA ILE A 8 15.79 20.86 5.81
C ILE A 8 16.58 21.64 6.85
N ALA A 9 15.88 22.17 7.85
CA ALA A 9 16.45 22.96 8.94
C ALA A 9 16.19 22.27 10.28
N ASP A 10 17.24 21.68 10.86
CA ASP A 10 17.19 21.06 12.18
C ASP A 10 18.61 21.02 12.76
N THR A 11 18.73 21.31 14.06
CA THR A 11 20.01 21.26 14.76
C THR A 11 20.42 19.82 15.10
N ASP A 12 19.50 18.85 15.07
CA ASP A 12 19.78 17.44 15.33
C ASP A 12 20.25 16.70 14.05
N LEU A 13 21.57 16.52 13.97
CA LEU A 13 22.23 15.81 12.87
C LEU A 13 21.78 14.35 12.73
N ASN A 14 21.30 13.71 13.80
CA ASN A 14 20.85 12.31 13.75
C ASN A 14 19.59 12.14 12.89
N TYR A 15 18.81 13.21 12.71
CA TYR A 15 17.63 13.22 11.84
C TYR A 15 17.93 13.79 10.46
N VAL A 16 18.73 14.85 10.40
CA VAL A 16 19.08 15.53 9.15
C VAL A 16 19.82 14.60 8.20
N ILE A 17 20.85 13.90 8.69
CA ILE A 17 21.71 13.09 7.82
C ILE A 17 20.92 11.95 7.15
N PRO A 18 20.15 11.12 7.87
CA PRO A 18 19.36 10.06 7.22
C PRO A 18 18.27 10.60 6.29
N LEU A 19 17.63 11.71 6.66
CA LEU A 19 16.59 12.32 5.81
C LEU A 19 17.22 12.86 4.52
N GLN A 20 18.36 13.56 4.62
CA GLN A 20 19.15 14.01 3.49
C GLN A 20 19.50 12.85 2.55
N LEU A 21 20.05 11.76 3.09
CA LEU A 21 20.39 10.57 2.30
C LEU A 21 19.16 10.05 1.55
N LYS A 22 18.00 9.99 2.22
CA LYS A 22 16.76 9.50 1.61
C LYS A 22 16.27 10.40 0.45
N PHE A 23 16.34 11.72 0.61
CA PHE A 23 16.00 12.66 -0.46
C PHE A 23 16.96 12.57 -1.65
N VAL A 24 18.27 12.39 -1.39
CA VAL A 24 19.27 12.24 -2.44
C VAL A 24 19.10 10.91 -3.20
N GLU A 25 18.78 9.82 -2.50
CA GLU A 25 18.51 8.51 -3.10
C GLU A 25 17.30 8.56 -4.05
N GLU A 26 16.17 9.13 -3.60
CA GLU A 26 14.90 9.09 -4.33
C GLU A 26 14.80 10.16 -5.41
N PHE A 27 15.42 11.33 -5.21
CA PHE A 27 15.31 12.47 -6.10
C PHE A 27 16.67 12.88 -6.71
N PHE A 28 17.55 11.91 -6.94
CA PHE A 28 18.90 12.12 -7.45
C PHE A 28 18.94 13.11 -8.63
N ASN A 29 19.62 14.25 -8.42
CA ASN A 29 19.77 15.34 -9.40
C ASN A 29 18.46 16.00 -9.88
N LYS A 30 17.30 15.68 -9.30
CA LYS A 30 15.98 16.25 -9.62
C LYS A 30 15.62 17.45 -8.74
N ILE A 31 16.17 17.53 -7.52
CA ILE A 31 15.90 18.58 -6.52
C ILE A 31 17.15 19.41 -6.21
N GLU A 32 16.97 20.60 -5.66
CA GLU A 32 18.01 21.37 -4.96
C GLU A 32 17.78 21.25 -3.45
N LEU A 33 18.60 20.45 -2.78
CA LEU A 33 18.47 20.18 -1.36
C LEU A 33 19.43 21.05 -0.55
N GLU A 34 18.90 21.90 0.32
CA GLU A 34 19.67 22.73 1.25
C GLU A 34 19.48 22.23 2.68
N ILE A 35 20.60 22.01 3.37
CA ILE A 35 20.63 21.52 4.74
C ILE A 35 21.12 22.62 5.65
N ILE A 36 20.34 22.95 6.67
CA ILE A 36 20.63 24.00 7.64
C ILE A 36 20.65 23.39 9.04
N THR A 37 21.83 23.30 9.63
CA THR A 37 22.01 22.75 10.99
C THR A 37 22.46 23.81 11.98
N ASP A 38 22.85 24.99 11.50
CA ASP A 38 23.27 26.12 12.31
C ASP A 38 22.14 27.15 12.45
N ARG A 39 21.81 27.49 13.69
CA ARG A 39 20.72 28.43 14.01
C ARG A 39 21.02 29.86 13.55
N ALA A 40 22.26 30.33 13.67
CA ALA A 40 22.61 31.69 13.27
C ALA A 40 22.52 31.87 11.75
N TYR A 41 22.89 30.84 10.99
CA TYR A 41 22.70 30.80 9.54
C TYR A 41 21.21 30.77 9.18
N PHE A 42 20.41 29.96 9.87
CA PHE A 42 18.95 29.94 9.69
C PHE A 42 18.34 31.33 9.87
N ASP A 43 18.61 31.98 11.01
CA ASP A 43 18.07 33.30 11.33
C ASP A 43 18.50 34.35 10.28
N ASN A 44 19.75 34.30 9.81
CA ASN A 44 20.25 35.20 8.78
C ASN A 44 19.57 34.93 7.41
N LEU A 45 19.44 33.66 7.01
CA LEU A 45 18.81 33.30 5.74
C LEU A 45 17.35 33.76 5.68
N PHE A 46 16.58 33.50 6.75
CA PHE A 46 15.17 33.88 6.86
C PHE A 46 14.96 35.36 7.27
N SER A 47 16.03 36.14 7.49
CA SER A 47 15.93 37.60 7.60
C SER A 47 15.55 38.29 6.28
N THR A 48 15.68 37.56 5.17
CA THR A 48 15.32 38.02 3.82
C THR A 48 14.24 37.13 3.21
N PRO A 49 13.40 37.65 2.28
CA PRO A 49 12.37 36.83 1.63
C PRO A 49 12.97 35.61 0.94
N GLN A 50 12.44 34.43 1.29
CA GLN A 50 12.88 33.14 0.74
C GLN A 50 11.81 32.55 -0.16
N LYS A 51 12.24 31.78 -1.16
CA LYS A 51 11.39 30.91 -1.97
C LYS A 51 11.89 29.47 -1.86
N ALA A 52 10.97 28.55 -1.53
CA ALA A 52 11.22 27.12 -1.50
C ALA A 52 9.92 26.35 -1.75
N GLU A 53 10.00 25.21 -2.42
CA GLU A 53 8.84 24.34 -2.66
C GLU A 53 8.46 23.58 -1.38
N ILE A 54 9.47 23.16 -0.60
CA ILE A 54 9.29 22.47 0.68
C ILE A 54 10.27 23.04 1.71
N LEU A 55 9.76 23.39 2.90
CA LEU A 55 10.56 23.68 4.09
C LEU A 55 10.21 22.67 5.18
N ILE A 56 11.21 21.97 5.70
CA ILE A 56 11.09 21.06 6.85
C ILE A 56 11.90 21.68 7.99
N VAL A 57 11.25 22.07 9.07
CA VAL A 57 11.87 22.75 10.22
C VAL A 57 11.65 21.96 11.49
N SER A 58 12.64 21.93 12.39
CA SER A 58 12.41 21.48 13.76
C SER A 58 11.50 22.46 14.50
N GLU A 59 10.78 21.94 15.49
CA GLU A 59 9.94 22.72 16.41
C GLU A 59 10.69 23.93 17.01
N ASP A 60 11.95 23.75 17.42
CA ASP A 60 12.79 24.82 18.00
C ASP A 60 13.16 25.97 17.03
N LEU A 61 13.09 25.71 15.73
CA LEU A 61 13.43 26.68 14.67
C LEU A 61 12.17 27.27 14.02
N TYR A 62 10.99 26.78 14.39
CA TYR A 62 9.74 27.26 13.84
C TYR A 62 9.27 28.52 14.56
N ASP A 63 8.88 29.53 13.78
CA ASP A 63 8.08 30.65 14.24
C ASP A 63 7.06 31.07 13.17
N SER A 64 6.08 31.90 13.55
CA SER A 64 5.04 32.38 12.64
C SER A 64 5.55 33.34 11.55
N SER A 65 6.79 33.86 11.67
CA SER A 65 7.38 34.72 10.66
C SER A 65 7.72 33.95 9.37
N LEU A 66 7.96 32.63 9.46
CA LEU A 66 8.19 31.75 8.32
C LEU A 66 7.03 31.75 7.31
N GLN A 67 5.80 32.05 7.75
CA GLN A 67 4.63 32.16 6.87
C GLN A 67 4.69 33.37 5.92
N ARG A 68 5.59 34.33 6.17
CA ARG A 68 5.80 35.51 5.31
C ARG A 68 6.64 35.20 4.07
N HIS A 69 7.24 34.01 4.01
CA HIS A 69 8.09 33.56 2.91
C HIS A 69 7.24 32.83 1.84
N ASN A 70 7.74 32.78 0.61
CA ASN A 70 7.06 32.06 -0.48
C ASN A 70 7.40 30.57 -0.42
N ILE A 71 6.78 29.86 0.53
CA ILE A 71 7.00 28.45 0.79
C ILE A 71 5.78 27.65 0.31
N GLY A 72 6.00 26.66 -0.55
CA GLY A 72 4.92 25.81 -1.07
C GLY A 72 4.28 24.94 0.01
N ASN A 73 5.09 24.17 0.73
CA ASN A 73 4.65 23.34 1.86
C ASN A 73 5.60 23.49 3.04
N LEU A 74 5.05 23.79 4.22
CA LEU A 74 5.79 23.88 5.48
C LEU A 74 5.51 22.65 6.34
N PHE A 75 6.58 21.98 6.75
CA PHE A 75 6.55 20.83 7.64
C PHE A 75 7.29 21.14 8.94
N ILE A 76 6.68 20.82 10.08
CA ILE A 76 7.28 21.03 11.41
C ILE A 76 7.55 19.67 12.03
N MET A 77 8.81 19.37 12.34
CA MET A 77 9.25 18.16 13.02
C MET A 77 9.16 18.35 14.53
N MET A 78 8.21 17.68 15.17
CA MET A 78 7.91 17.77 16.60
C MET A 78 8.36 16.52 17.36
N GLU A 79 8.68 16.71 18.63
CA GLU A 79 9.01 15.60 19.55
C GLU A 79 7.80 15.16 20.38
N GLN A 80 6.89 16.06 20.78
CA GLN A 80 5.77 15.72 21.67
C GLN A 80 4.40 16.08 21.08
N TYR A 81 3.34 15.43 21.58
CA TYR A 81 1.95 15.80 21.31
C TYR A 81 1.58 17.01 22.18
N GLU A 82 1.29 18.16 21.57
CA GLU A 82 0.55 19.21 22.26
C GLU A 82 -0.95 19.08 21.95
N GLU A 83 -1.72 18.56 22.90
CA GLU A 83 -3.18 18.67 22.86
C GLU A 83 -3.59 20.12 23.12
N GLY A 84 -4.25 20.77 22.16
CA GLY A 84 -5.00 22.00 22.41
C GLY A 84 -4.64 23.24 21.59
N GLN A 85 -3.77 23.16 20.58
CA GLN A 85 -3.64 24.24 19.61
C GLN A 85 -4.66 24.05 18.49
N THR A 86 -5.46 25.08 18.20
CA THR A 86 -6.30 25.15 16.99
C THR A 86 -5.42 24.86 15.76
N ASP A 87 -5.73 23.77 15.04
CA ASP A 87 -5.01 23.40 13.82
C ASP A 87 -4.99 24.58 12.83
N GLU A 88 -3.84 25.24 12.71
CA GLU A 88 -3.63 26.17 11.60
C GLU A 88 -3.67 25.33 10.31
N LEU A 89 -4.70 25.57 9.48
CA LEU A 89 -5.09 24.79 8.30
C LEU A 89 -3.97 24.52 7.27
N ASN A 90 -2.81 25.19 7.38
CA ASN A 90 -1.69 25.12 6.43
C ASN A 90 -0.39 24.54 7.03
N LEU A 91 -0.37 24.09 8.29
CA LEU A 91 0.83 23.53 8.92
C LEU A 91 0.83 22.00 8.89
N ASN A 92 1.87 21.38 8.32
CA ASN A 92 2.04 19.94 8.32
C ASN A 92 2.95 19.49 9.46
N ARG A 93 2.40 18.91 10.51
CA ARG A 93 3.18 18.39 11.64
C ARG A 93 3.70 16.98 11.33
N LEU A 94 5.00 16.76 11.56
CA LEU A 94 5.72 15.50 11.39
C LEU A 94 6.30 15.08 12.73
N PHE A 95 6.22 13.81 13.09
CA PHE A 95 6.69 13.32 14.39
C PHE A 95 8.06 12.66 14.25
N LYS A 96 9.07 13.17 14.97
CA LYS A 96 10.45 12.65 14.90
C LYS A 96 10.58 11.19 15.33
N TYR A 97 9.65 10.65 16.13
CA TYR A 97 9.67 9.23 16.51
C TYR A 97 9.16 8.28 15.42
N THR A 98 8.62 8.80 14.32
CA THR A 98 8.31 7.98 13.14
C THR A 98 9.57 7.68 12.35
N SER A 99 9.58 6.58 11.59
CA SER A 99 10.78 6.22 10.82
C SER A 99 11.12 7.30 9.79
N ILE A 100 12.40 7.54 9.50
CA ILE A 100 12.84 8.49 8.46
C ILE A 100 12.14 8.24 7.11
N LYS A 101 11.86 6.97 6.78
CA LYS A 101 11.11 6.59 5.57
C LYS A 101 9.66 7.05 5.63
N GLU A 102 9.02 6.96 6.78
CA GLU A 102 7.65 7.44 6.98
C GLU A 102 7.57 8.96 6.92
N ILE A 103 8.50 9.67 7.59
CA ILE A 103 8.67 11.12 7.50
C ILE A 103 8.83 11.53 6.03
N PHE A 104 9.74 10.88 5.31
CA PHE A 104 9.97 11.11 3.87
C PHE A 104 8.71 10.87 3.03
N ASN A 105 7.97 9.80 3.29
CA ASN A 105 6.74 9.48 2.54
C ASN A 105 5.62 10.48 2.82
N GLN A 106 5.50 10.98 4.06
CA GLN A 106 4.54 12.04 4.40
C GLN A 106 4.88 13.35 3.70
N ILE A 107 6.16 13.74 3.70
CA ILE A 107 6.65 14.92 2.98
C ILE A 107 6.42 14.76 1.48
N SER A 108 6.81 13.63 0.90
CA SER A 108 6.67 13.36 -0.53
C SER A 108 5.22 13.27 -0.95
N GLY A 109 4.34 12.67 -0.14
CA GLY A 109 2.92 12.53 -0.43
C GLY A 109 2.18 13.86 -0.42
N LYS A 110 2.45 14.72 0.57
CA LYS A 110 1.83 16.06 0.67
C LYS A 110 2.53 17.11 -0.21
N GLY A 111 3.83 16.97 -0.43
CA GLY A 111 4.67 17.85 -1.25
C GLY A 111 4.72 17.48 -2.73
N ALA A 112 4.11 16.36 -3.16
CA ALA A 112 4.12 15.87 -4.53
C ALA A 112 3.65 16.92 -5.56
N SER A 113 2.66 17.73 -5.21
CA SER A 113 2.14 18.80 -6.07
C SER A 113 3.11 19.98 -6.22
N ALA A 114 3.94 20.24 -5.21
CA ALA A 114 4.92 21.33 -5.22
C ALA A 114 6.24 20.94 -5.89
N LEU A 115 6.58 19.65 -5.89
CA LEU A 115 7.87 19.20 -6.38
C LEU A 115 8.02 19.33 -7.89
N ASN A 116 6.95 19.47 -8.71
CA ASN A 116 7.04 19.59 -10.19
C ASN A 116 8.09 18.67 -10.83
N ILE A 117 8.35 17.53 -10.18
CA ILE A 117 9.18 16.48 -10.73
C ILE A 117 8.29 15.93 -11.82
N ASP A 118 8.72 16.10 -13.07
CA ASP A 118 8.02 15.63 -14.26
C ASP A 118 7.22 14.36 -13.94
N GLU A 119 5.98 14.30 -14.40
CA GLU A 119 5.13 13.09 -14.39
C GLU A 119 5.75 11.89 -15.16
N SER A 120 7.05 11.95 -15.47
CA SER A 120 7.81 11.06 -16.34
C SER A 120 8.25 9.75 -15.70
N GLU A 121 7.92 9.48 -14.43
CA GLU A 121 7.95 8.12 -13.86
C GLU A 121 6.79 7.91 -12.87
N LYS A 122 5.54 8.14 -13.28
CA LYS A 122 4.44 7.38 -12.66
C LYS A 122 4.74 5.91 -12.93
N LYS A 123 5.25 5.17 -11.92
CA LYS A 123 5.36 3.70 -11.99
C LYS A 123 4.04 3.18 -12.52
N GLU A 124 4.09 2.36 -13.57
CA GLU A 124 2.89 1.75 -14.14
C GLU A 124 2.09 1.06 -13.02
N PRO A 125 0.74 1.20 -12.99
CA PRO A 125 -0.06 0.58 -11.95
C PRO A 125 0.23 -0.92 -11.82
N GLN A 126 0.49 -1.37 -10.60
CA GLN A 126 0.91 -2.75 -10.36
C GLN A 126 -0.27 -3.61 -9.93
N ILE A 127 -0.43 -4.79 -10.52
CA ILE A 127 -1.39 -5.80 -10.11
C ILE A 127 -0.71 -6.71 -9.09
N VAL A 128 -1.29 -6.77 -7.90
CA VAL A 128 -0.85 -7.61 -6.79
C VAL A 128 -1.90 -8.70 -6.58
N LEU A 129 -1.55 -9.93 -6.90
CA LEU A 129 -2.42 -11.08 -6.67
C LEU A 129 -2.14 -11.66 -5.28
N VAL A 130 -3.18 -11.93 -4.50
CA VAL A 130 -3.10 -12.66 -3.25
C VAL A 130 -3.80 -14.00 -3.43
N CYS A 131 -3.07 -15.10 -3.27
CA CYS A 131 -3.56 -16.47 -3.43
C CYS A 131 -3.03 -17.38 -2.31
N SER A 132 -3.55 -18.60 -2.24
CA SER A 132 -3.11 -19.62 -1.28
C SER A 132 -3.39 -21.01 -1.82
N ALA A 133 -2.63 -22.01 -1.33
CA ALA A 133 -2.89 -23.42 -1.66
C ALA A 133 -3.93 -24.07 -0.73
N CYS A 134 -4.23 -23.43 0.40
CA CYS A 134 -5.23 -23.90 1.37
C CYS A 134 -6.29 -22.82 1.65
N GLY A 135 -7.51 -23.26 1.93
CA GLY A 135 -8.56 -22.41 2.48
C GLY A 135 -8.31 -22.12 3.95
N GLY A 136 -8.86 -21.02 4.47
CA GLY A 136 -8.78 -20.68 5.90
C GLY A 136 -7.48 -20.04 6.37
N VAL A 137 -6.43 -19.98 5.55
CA VAL A 137 -5.11 -19.42 5.93
C VAL A 137 -5.07 -17.90 6.11
N GLY A 138 -6.22 -17.21 6.12
CA GLY A 138 -6.30 -15.75 6.28
C GLY A 138 -5.95 -14.91 5.05
N LYS A 139 -5.96 -15.50 3.84
CA LYS A 139 -5.67 -14.82 2.57
C LYS A 139 -6.41 -13.48 2.39
N THR A 140 -7.73 -13.47 2.62
CA THR A 140 -8.56 -12.26 2.51
C THR A 140 -8.18 -11.19 3.54
N THR A 141 -7.86 -11.61 4.77
CA THR A 141 -7.37 -10.72 5.83
C THR A 141 -6.07 -10.04 5.41
N VAL A 142 -5.12 -10.81 4.87
CA VAL A 142 -3.85 -10.29 4.37
C VAL A 142 -4.06 -9.33 3.20
N ALA A 143 -4.93 -9.67 2.24
CA ALA A 143 -5.22 -8.81 1.09
C ALA A 143 -5.82 -7.44 1.49
N LEU A 144 -6.78 -7.44 2.43
CA LEU A 144 -7.38 -6.20 2.96
C LEU A 144 -6.38 -5.39 3.80
N GLY A 145 -5.56 -6.07 4.60
CA GLY A 145 -4.51 -5.46 5.41
C GLY A 145 -3.46 -4.75 4.56
N ILE A 146 -2.94 -5.42 3.53
CA ILE A 146 -1.98 -4.84 2.59
C ILE A 146 -2.58 -3.66 1.83
N SER A 147 -3.83 -3.79 1.36
CA SER A 147 -4.53 -2.68 0.69
C SER A 147 -4.60 -1.45 1.59
N SER A 148 -4.87 -1.66 2.88
CA SER A 148 -4.92 -0.59 3.88
C SER A 148 -3.54 0.01 4.16
N CYS A 149 -2.49 -0.81 4.31
CA CYS A 149 -1.11 -0.35 4.51
C CYS A 149 -0.59 0.47 3.33
N LEU A 150 -0.83 0.00 2.10
CA LEU A 150 -0.45 0.72 0.88
C LEU A 150 -1.15 2.08 0.82
N THR A 151 -2.44 2.16 1.16
CA THR A 151 -3.15 3.45 1.18
C THR A 151 -2.67 4.38 2.29
N LYS A 152 -2.35 3.86 3.50
CA LYS A 152 -1.71 4.67 4.54
C LYS A 152 -0.33 5.18 4.13
N SER A 153 0.34 4.46 3.23
CA SER A 153 1.59 4.89 2.58
C SER A 153 1.34 5.78 1.34
N TYR A 154 0.18 6.47 1.30
CA TYR A 154 -0.24 7.41 0.26
C TYR A 154 -0.40 6.83 -1.14
N LYS A 155 -0.57 5.51 -1.27
CA LYS A 155 -0.85 4.87 -2.57
C LYS A 155 -2.34 4.82 -2.87
N LYS A 156 -2.71 5.07 -4.12
CA LYS A 156 -4.07 4.84 -4.61
C LYS A 156 -4.24 3.34 -4.86
N VAL A 157 -5.10 2.69 -4.09
CA VAL A 157 -5.31 1.25 -4.16
C VAL A 157 -6.73 0.91 -4.57
N MET A 158 -6.87 -0.04 -5.50
CA MET A 158 -8.13 -0.70 -5.81
C MET A 158 -8.10 -2.16 -5.37
N TYR A 159 -9.04 -2.55 -4.52
CA TYR A 159 -9.22 -3.93 -4.08
C TYR A 159 -10.32 -4.63 -4.89
N ILE A 160 -10.04 -5.85 -5.36
CA ILE A 160 -10.98 -6.72 -6.07
C ILE A 160 -10.95 -8.10 -5.40
N ASN A 161 -12.06 -8.49 -4.78
CA ASN A 161 -12.24 -9.87 -4.36
C ASN A 161 -12.73 -10.70 -5.56
N ALA A 162 -11.86 -11.55 -6.08
CA ALA A 162 -12.13 -12.44 -7.20
C ALA A 162 -12.63 -13.82 -6.73
N ALA A 163 -13.40 -13.89 -5.65
CA ALA A 163 -14.02 -15.15 -5.23
C ALA A 163 -15.32 -15.42 -6.01
N ARG A 164 -15.60 -16.68 -6.35
CA ARG A 164 -16.87 -17.09 -6.97
C ARG A 164 -18.07 -16.80 -6.06
N LEU A 165 -17.85 -16.84 -4.75
CA LEU A 165 -18.79 -16.42 -3.71
C LEU A 165 -18.06 -15.46 -2.75
N GLN A 166 -18.54 -14.23 -2.68
CA GLN A 166 -17.85 -13.15 -1.97
C GLN A 166 -18.38 -12.98 -0.55
N SER A 167 -17.46 -12.95 0.43
CA SER A 167 -17.75 -12.80 1.86
C SER A 167 -16.89 -11.73 2.56
N PHE A 168 -16.02 -11.03 1.82
CA PHE A 168 -15.11 -10.01 2.34
C PHE A 168 -15.83 -8.81 2.98
N GLN A 169 -17.07 -8.55 2.55
CA GLN A 169 -17.88 -7.42 2.99
C GLN A 169 -18.22 -7.43 4.49
N ARG A 170 -17.98 -8.55 5.19
CA ARG A 170 -18.06 -8.64 6.65
C ARG A 170 -17.07 -7.70 7.35
N ILE A 171 -15.89 -7.49 6.76
CA ILE A 171 -14.80 -6.70 7.36
C ILE A 171 -14.97 -5.21 7.02
N LEU A 172 -15.62 -4.89 5.91
CA LEU A 172 -15.90 -3.51 5.48
C LEU A 172 -17.00 -2.87 6.31
N ASP A 173 -17.06 -1.54 6.29
CA ASP A 173 -18.14 -0.80 6.95
C ASP A 173 -19.38 -0.73 6.08
N ASN A 174 -19.23 -0.59 4.76
CA ASN A 174 -20.34 -0.69 3.83
C ASN A 174 -20.43 -2.08 3.21
N ALA A 175 -21.19 -2.95 3.86
CA ALA A 175 -21.40 -4.34 3.44
C ALA A 175 -22.41 -4.51 2.28
N SER A 176 -22.96 -3.43 1.72
CA SER A 176 -24.03 -3.54 0.71
C SER A 176 -23.53 -4.07 -0.62
N VAL A 177 -24.35 -4.88 -1.30
CA VAL A 177 -24.04 -5.43 -2.62
C VAL A 177 -24.35 -4.44 -3.75
N ILE A 178 -23.82 -4.70 -4.95
CA ILE A 178 -24.28 -4.03 -6.17
C ILE A 178 -25.74 -4.43 -6.42
N SER A 179 -26.68 -3.52 -6.23
CA SER A 179 -28.11 -3.80 -6.43
C SER A 179 -28.56 -3.61 -7.88
N ALA A 180 -27.92 -2.68 -8.59
CA ALA A 180 -28.30 -2.23 -9.92
C ALA A 180 -28.16 -3.35 -10.98
N THR A 181 -29.27 -3.76 -11.58
CA THR A 181 -29.32 -4.88 -12.55
C THR A 181 -28.62 -4.55 -13.88
N ASP A 182 -28.65 -3.28 -14.29
CA ASP A 182 -27.97 -2.82 -15.52
C ASP A 182 -26.45 -2.98 -15.43
N ILE A 183 -25.87 -2.89 -14.23
CA ILE A 183 -24.44 -3.13 -14.01
C ILE A 183 -24.09 -4.58 -14.33
N TYR A 184 -24.91 -5.54 -13.90
CA TYR A 184 -24.68 -6.95 -14.22
C TYR A 184 -24.81 -7.23 -15.72
N ALA A 185 -25.71 -6.53 -16.42
CA ALA A 185 -25.81 -6.63 -17.88
C ALA A 185 -24.53 -6.10 -18.57
N LYS A 186 -23.97 -4.97 -18.10
CA LYS A 186 -22.68 -4.43 -18.59
C LYS A 186 -21.52 -5.39 -18.31
N LEU A 187 -21.46 -5.96 -17.11
CA LEU A 187 -20.45 -6.96 -16.73
C LEU A 187 -20.55 -8.24 -17.58
N ALA A 188 -21.76 -8.68 -17.93
CA ALA A 188 -21.96 -9.84 -18.80
C ALA A 188 -21.49 -9.56 -20.24
N GLY A 189 -21.70 -8.34 -20.74
CA GLY A 189 -21.24 -7.86 -22.04
C GLY A 189 -19.78 -7.37 -22.07
N ALA A 190 -18.97 -7.68 -21.04
CA ALA A 190 -17.72 -6.97 -20.77
C ALA A 190 -16.74 -6.87 -21.95
N ASN A 191 -16.48 -5.61 -22.33
CA ASN A 191 -15.50 -5.18 -23.33
C ASN A 191 -14.17 -4.73 -22.68
N VAL A 192 -13.23 -4.26 -23.49
CA VAL A 192 -11.88 -3.83 -23.06
C VAL A 192 -11.91 -2.68 -22.04
N ASN A 193 -12.98 -1.87 -22.01
CA ASN A 193 -13.11 -0.67 -21.18
C ASN A 193 -14.11 -0.83 -20.03
N ILE A 194 -14.35 -2.06 -19.57
CA ILE A 194 -15.37 -2.37 -18.54
C ILE A 194 -15.20 -1.53 -17.26
N TYR A 195 -13.96 -1.23 -16.85
CA TYR A 195 -13.72 -0.44 -15.65
C TYR A 195 -14.32 0.97 -15.75
N SER A 196 -14.18 1.64 -16.89
CA SER A 196 -14.75 2.98 -17.11
C SER A 196 -16.28 2.98 -16.99
N GLU A 197 -16.94 1.91 -17.43
CA GLU A 197 -18.39 1.76 -17.35
C GLU A 197 -18.89 1.53 -15.92
N ILE A 198 -18.09 0.85 -15.09
CA ILE A 198 -18.43 0.55 -13.69
C ILE A 198 -17.76 1.51 -12.69
N LYS A 199 -16.95 2.47 -13.14
CA LYS A 199 -16.17 3.36 -12.25
C LYS A 199 -17.04 4.06 -11.21
N HIS A 200 -18.26 4.45 -11.60
CA HIS A 200 -19.23 5.11 -10.74
C HIS A 200 -19.78 4.25 -9.59
N ILE A 201 -19.64 2.92 -9.66
CA ILE A 201 -20.04 2.02 -8.56
C ILE A 201 -18.88 1.64 -7.63
N ILE A 202 -17.63 1.98 -8.00
CA ILE A 202 -16.48 1.73 -7.13
C ILE A 202 -16.66 2.57 -5.88
N ARG A 203 -16.56 1.90 -4.73
CA ARG A 203 -16.68 2.54 -3.43
C ARG A 203 -15.33 2.77 -2.84
N LYS A 204 -15.28 3.64 -1.83
CA LYS A 204 -14.05 3.96 -1.12
C LYS A 204 -14.35 4.00 0.38
N GLU A 205 -13.55 3.25 1.12
CA GLU A 205 -13.38 3.39 2.57
C GLU A 205 -11.94 3.88 2.79
N ILE A 206 -11.07 3.07 3.40
CA ILE A 206 -9.63 3.34 3.43
C ILE A 206 -9.06 3.32 2.01
N PHE A 207 -9.36 2.26 1.26
CA PHE A 207 -8.99 2.07 -0.14
C PHE A 207 -10.24 2.00 -1.02
N SER A 208 -10.07 2.12 -2.34
CA SER A 208 -11.15 1.89 -3.30
C SER A 208 -11.40 0.40 -3.47
N TYR A 209 -12.65 -0.04 -3.59
CA TYR A 209 -12.98 -1.45 -3.80
C TYR A 209 -14.16 -1.65 -4.76
N LEU A 210 -14.13 -2.77 -5.48
CA LEU A 210 -15.30 -3.26 -6.20
C LEU A 210 -16.29 -3.86 -5.19
N PRO A 211 -17.52 -3.30 -5.05
CA PRO A 211 -18.48 -3.82 -4.08
C PRO A 211 -18.89 -5.27 -4.38
N PRO A 212 -19.32 -6.03 -3.37
CA PRO A 212 -19.70 -7.41 -3.55
C PRO A 212 -20.90 -7.56 -4.49
N PHE A 213 -20.92 -8.66 -5.21
CA PHE A 213 -22.02 -9.07 -6.08
C PHE A 213 -23.17 -9.60 -5.23
N LYS A 214 -24.41 -9.40 -5.71
CA LYS A 214 -25.64 -9.78 -5.00
C LYS A 214 -25.84 -11.29 -4.89
N ALA A 215 -25.12 -12.07 -5.70
CA ALA A 215 -25.16 -13.52 -5.73
C ALA A 215 -23.82 -14.05 -6.30
N SER A 216 -23.66 -15.38 -6.30
CA SER A 216 -22.50 -16.02 -6.93
C SER A 216 -22.39 -15.67 -8.42
N LEU A 217 -21.18 -15.74 -8.97
CA LEU A 217 -20.94 -15.54 -10.41
C LEU A 217 -21.86 -16.42 -11.28
N MET A 218 -22.03 -17.70 -10.90
CA MET A 218 -22.86 -18.66 -11.63
C MET A 218 -24.33 -18.21 -11.66
N SER A 219 -24.86 -17.77 -10.51
CA SER A 219 -26.24 -17.28 -10.40
C SER A 219 -26.48 -16.00 -11.21
N LEU A 220 -25.42 -15.22 -11.45
CA LEU A 220 -25.48 -13.99 -12.22
C LEU A 220 -25.16 -14.20 -13.72
N GLY A 221 -24.80 -15.43 -14.13
CA GLY A 221 -24.37 -15.72 -15.49
C GLY A 221 -23.07 -15.01 -15.89
N LEU A 222 -22.22 -14.65 -14.92
CA LEU A 222 -20.97 -13.94 -15.17
C LEU A 222 -19.79 -14.91 -15.26
N PRO A 223 -18.92 -14.80 -16.28
CA PRO A 223 -17.69 -15.57 -16.34
C PRO A 223 -16.67 -15.02 -15.33
N TYR A 224 -15.84 -15.87 -14.74
CA TYR A 224 -14.79 -15.45 -13.80
C TYR A 224 -13.78 -14.47 -14.42
N SER A 225 -13.54 -14.60 -15.73
CA SER A 225 -12.70 -13.69 -16.50
C SER A 225 -13.09 -12.20 -16.38
N ILE A 226 -14.28 -11.89 -15.87
CA ILE A 226 -14.69 -10.52 -15.53
C ILE A 226 -13.70 -9.84 -14.58
N TYR A 227 -13.19 -10.52 -13.56
CA TYR A 227 -12.24 -9.93 -12.61
C TYR A 227 -10.92 -9.57 -13.29
N HIS A 228 -10.40 -10.47 -14.12
CA HIS A 228 -9.22 -10.21 -14.96
C HIS A 228 -9.45 -9.02 -15.90
N LYS A 229 -10.61 -8.93 -16.56
CA LYS A 229 -10.95 -7.81 -17.46
C LYS A 229 -11.03 -6.48 -16.70
N ILE A 230 -11.65 -6.46 -15.51
CA ILE A 230 -11.74 -5.26 -14.67
C ILE A 230 -10.35 -4.82 -14.23
N ALA A 231 -9.50 -5.74 -13.75
CA ALA A 231 -8.16 -5.42 -13.29
C ALA A 231 -7.29 -4.83 -14.40
N LEU A 232 -7.27 -5.43 -15.60
CA LEU A 232 -6.52 -4.87 -16.73
C LEU A 232 -7.09 -3.52 -17.21
N SER A 233 -8.42 -3.37 -17.20
CA SER A 233 -9.07 -2.12 -17.58
C SER A 233 -8.77 -0.99 -16.59
N ALA A 234 -8.74 -1.29 -15.28
CA ALA A 234 -8.33 -0.37 -14.22
C ALA A 234 -6.83 -0.05 -14.28
N LYS A 235 -5.96 -1.03 -14.58
CA LYS A 235 -4.51 -0.80 -14.78
C LYS A 235 -4.28 0.21 -15.90
N LYS A 236 -4.99 0.05 -17.03
CA LYS A 236 -4.91 0.98 -18.17
C LYS A 236 -5.42 2.39 -17.88
N SER A 237 -6.29 2.59 -16.88
CA SER A 237 -6.83 3.92 -16.57
C SER A 237 -5.85 4.80 -15.81
N ASN A 238 -4.78 4.23 -15.23
CA ASN A 238 -3.83 4.94 -14.36
C ASN A 238 -4.49 5.68 -13.17
N ASP A 239 -5.69 5.24 -12.74
CA ASP A 239 -6.37 5.81 -11.57
C ASP A 239 -5.76 5.35 -10.24
N TYR A 240 -5.06 4.22 -10.25
CA TYR A 240 -4.51 3.55 -9.07
C TYR A 240 -3.02 3.28 -9.25
N ASP A 241 -2.26 3.29 -8.15
CA ASP A 241 -0.88 2.82 -8.12
C ASP A 241 -0.85 1.29 -7.98
N TYR A 242 -1.80 0.71 -7.23
CA TYR A 242 -1.91 -0.74 -7.01
C TYR A 242 -3.34 -1.24 -7.19
N ILE A 243 -3.46 -2.42 -7.81
CA ILE A 243 -4.70 -3.19 -7.91
C ILE A 243 -4.48 -4.52 -7.20
N VAL A 244 -5.07 -4.67 -6.02
CA VAL A 244 -4.95 -5.87 -5.18
C VAL A 244 -6.11 -6.81 -5.50
N ILE A 245 -5.79 -8.02 -5.96
CA ILE A 245 -6.75 -9.06 -6.31
C ILE A 245 -6.68 -10.17 -5.26
N ASP A 246 -7.75 -10.37 -4.50
CA ASP A 246 -7.92 -11.51 -3.59
C ASP A 246 -8.63 -12.66 -4.32
N ALA A 247 -7.90 -13.69 -4.72
CA ALA A 247 -8.43 -14.80 -5.53
C ALA A 247 -8.91 -15.99 -4.70
N ASP A 248 -9.68 -16.88 -5.32
CA ASP A 248 -10.03 -18.19 -4.74
C ASP A 248 -8.79 -19.10 -4.57
N THR A 249 -8.90 -20.11 -3.71
CA THR A 249 -7.84 -21.09 -3.43
C THR A 249 -7.62 -22.08 -4.60
N THR A 250 -8.63 -22.27 -5.46
CA THR A 250 -8.58 -23.27 -6.52
C THR A 250 -7.55 -22.90 -7.58
N PHE A 251 -6.59 -23.80 -7.83
CA PHE A 251 -5.66 -23.67 -8.95
C PHE A 251 -6.28 -24.23 -10.24
N ASP A 252 -6.84 -23.33 -11.04
CA ASP A 252 -7.44 -23.59 -12.34
C ASP A 252 -6.88 -22.63 -13.41
N GLU A 253 -7.43 -22.69 -14.63
CA GLU A 253 -7.05 -21.79 -15.73
C GLU A 253 -7.26 -20.31 -15.38
N ASP A 254 -8.27 -20.01 -14.57
CA ASP A 254 -8.61 -18.65 -14.17
C ASP A 254 -7.55 -18.09 -13.19
N LEU A 255 -7.15 -18.87 -12.17
CA LEU A 255 -6.07 -18.45 -11.27
C LEU A 255 -4.73 -18.35 -12.01
N ALA A 256 -4.44 -19.28 -12.95
CA ALA A 256 -3.23 -19.21 -13.77
C ALA A 256 -3.17 -17.92 -14.61
N LYS A 257 -4.30 -17.47 -15.18
CA LYS A 257 -4.40 -16.19 -15.89
C LYS A 257 -4.13 -15.00 -14.98
N LEU A 258 -4.68 -15.00 -13.76
CA LEU A 258 -4.42 -13.95 -12.77
C LEU A 258 -2.93 -13.92 -12.37
N ILE A 259 -2.32 -15.08 -12.12
CA ILE A 259 -0.88 -15.20 -11.83
C ILE A 259 -0.08 -14.62 -12.98
N ASN A 260 -0.44 -14.90 -14.23
CA ASN A 260 0.30 -14.44 -15.40
C ASN A 260 0.33 -12.90 -15.50
N ILE A 261 -0.82 -12.23 -15.29
CA ILE A 261 -0.92 -10.77 -15.40
C ILE A 261 -0.42 -10.01 -14.15
N ALA A 262 -0.25 -10.69 -13.02
CA ALA A 262 0.19 -10.07 -11.79
C ALA A 262 1.67 -9.66 -11.86
N ASP A 263 1.96 -8.45 -11.40
CA ASP A 263 3.32 -7.94 -11.21
C ASP A 263 3.94 -8.53 -9.94
N LYS A 264 3.13 -8.75 -8.89
CA LYS A 264 3.49 -9.45 -7.66
C LYS A 264 2.43 -10.50 -7.29
N VAL A 265 2.86 -11.63 -6.75
CA VAL A 265 2.01 -12.73 -6.30
C VAL A 265 2.36 -13.06 -4.85
N ILE A 266 1.42 -12.78 -3.94
CA ILE A 266 1.52 -13.08 -2.53
C ILE A 266 0.85 -14.42 -2.28
N VAL A 267 1.64 -15.41 -1.87
CA VAL A 267 1.18 -16.76 -1.53
C VAL A 267 1.09 -16.88 -0.01
N VAL A 268 -0.13 -16.90 0.51
CA VAL A 268 -0.39 -17.00 1.95
C VAL A 268 -0.54 -18.46 2.37
N MET A 269 0.10 -18.83 3.47
CA MET A 269 0.06 -20.18 4.05
C MET A 269 0.19 -20.10 5.57
N GLU A 270 -0.06 -21.20 6.27
CA GLU A 270 0.23 -21.34 7.70
C GLU A 270 1.46 -22.22 7.94
N GLN A 271 1.93 -22.26 9.18
CA GLN A 271 3.05 -23.10 9.60
C GLN A 271 2.70 -24.60 9.75
N THR A 272 1.47 -25.01 9.44
CA THR A 272 1.00 -26.40 9.58
C THR A 272 1.52 -27.31 8.45
N SER A 273 1.76 -28.60 8.75
CA SER A 273 2.24 -29.56 7.74
C SER A 273 1.35 -29.64 6.50
N ASN A 274 0.03 -29.56 6.68
CA ASN A 274 -0.92 -29.59 5.57
C ASN A 274 -0.78 -28.36 4.68
N SER A 275 -0.70 -27.16 5.29
CA SER A 275 -0.55 -25.93 4.52
C SER A 275 0.76 -25.90 3.75
N VAL A 276 1.88 -26.29 4.38
CA VAL A 276 3.18 -26.31 3.72
C VAL A 276 3.25 -27.35 2.61
N PHE A 277 2.68 -28.55 2.82
CA PHE A 277 2.59 -29.58 1.77
C PHE A 277 1.78 -29.11 0.57
N ALA A 278 0.61 -28.50 0.78
CA ALA A 278 -0.21 -27.95 -0.28
C ALA A 278 0.50 -26.83 -1.05
N THR A 279 1.19 -25.92 -0.35
CA THR A 279 1.98 -24.86 -0.99
C THR A 279 3.11 -25.45 -1.83
N ASN A 280 3.79 -26.50 -1.36
CA ASN A 280 4.79 -27.23 -2.14
C ASN A 280 4.23 -27.84 -3.43
N LEU A 281 2.98 -28.33 -3.41
CA LEU A 281 2.29 -28.82 -4.60
C LEU A 281 1.94 -27.67 -5.56
N LEU A 282 1.42 -26.55 -5.04
CA LEU A 282 1.12 -25.37 -5.85
C LEU A 282 2.40 -24.87 -6.55
N VAL A 283 3.48 -24.67 -5.79
CA VAL A 283 4.79 -24.19 -6.28
C VAL A 283 5.36 -25.12 -7.35
N ALA A 284 5.15 -26.43 -7.24
CA ALA A 284 5.61 -27.38 -8.26
C ALA A 284 4.86 -27.28 -9.60
N ASN A 285 3.71 -26.58 -9.64
CA ASN A 285 2.86 -26.43 -10.82
C ASN A 285 2.85 -25.00 -11.38
N ILE A 286 3.66 -24.09 -10.83
CA ILE A 286 3.78 -22.70 -11.29
C ILE A 286 5.24 -22.38 -11.63
N ASN A 287 5.45 -21.58 -12.67
CA ASN A 287 6.79 -21.22 -13.13
C ASN A 287 7.31 -19.94 -12.48
N GLY A 288 8.63 -19.81 -12.35
CA GLY A 288 9.26 -18.55 -11.94
C GLY A 288 9.14 -18.21 -10.46
N THR A 289 8.90 -19.19 -9.59
CA THR A 289 8.76 -19.01 -8.13
C THR A 289 10.01 -18.48 -7.44
N ASN A 290 11.17 -18.59 -8.08
CA ASN A 290 12.44 -18.03 -7.60
C ASN A 290 12.66 -16.57 -8.07
N SER A 291 11.69 -15.95 -8.73
CA SER A 291 11.78 -14.53 -9.13
C SER A 291 11.18 -13.60 -8.07
N ASP A 292 11.54 -12.32 -8.13
CA ASP A 292 10.99 -11.26 -7.26
C ASP A 292 9.48 -11.06 -7.40
N LYS A 293 8.82 -11.78 -8.31
CA LYS A 293 7.37 -11.79 -8.47
C LYS A 293 6.67 -12.44 -7.27
N TYR A 294 7.24 -13.49 -6.69
CA TYR A 294 6.55 -14.29 -5.66
C TYR A 294 6.99 -13.90 -4.25
N ILE A 295 6.01 -13.70 -3.37
CA ILE A 295 6.20 -13.37 -1.95
C ILE A 295 5.43 -14.40 -1.14
N PHE A 296 6.14 -15.28 -0.43
CA PHE A 296 5.53 -16.32 0.40
C PHE A 296 5.41 -15.82 1.84
N VAL A 297 4.19 -15.85 2.37
CA VAL A 297 3.86 -15.31 3.70
C VAL A 297 3.32 -16.41 4.58
N CYS A 298 3.94 -16.61 5.74
CA CYS A 298 3.37 -17.43 6.80
C CYS A 298 2.43 -16.57 7.65
N ASN A 299 1.12 -16.71 7.45
CA ASN A 299 0.12 -16.09 8.31
C ASN A 299 -0.21 -17.00 9.50
N ASN A 300 -0.90 -16.43 10.50
CA ASN A 300 -1.34 -17.17 11.68
C ASN A 300 -0.17 -17.87 12.39
N PHE A 301 0.97 -17.18 12.47
CA PHE A 301 2.21 -17.72 13.02
C PHE A 301 2.18 -17.71 14.54
N GLU A 302 2.46 -18.86 15.14
CA GLU A 302 2.59 -19.02 16.58
C GLU A 302 3.99 -19.55 16.91
N LYS A 303 4.79 -18.71 17.57
CA LYS A 303 6.22 -18.94 17.80
C LYS A 303 6.53 -20.25 18.56
N TYR A 304 5.66 -20.64 19.48
CA TYR A 304 5.87 -21.80 20.35
C TYR A 304 5.23 -23.09 19.84
N ASP A 305 4.52 -23.01 18.73
CA ASP A 305 3.84 -24.13 18.11
C ASP A 305 4.72 -24.83 17.08
N TYR A 306 4.28 -26.03 16.67
CA TYR A 306 4.97 -26.78 15.65
C TYR A 306 5.01 -26.00 14.33
N ASN A 307 6.22 -25.85 13.79
CA ASN A 307 6.46 -25.14 12.55
C ASN A 307 7.01 -26.07 11.46
N ALA A 308 6.14 -26.44 10.50
CA ALA A 308 6.51 -27.27 9.36
C ALA A 308 7.48 -26.58 8.40
N LEU A 309 7.57 -25.25 8.39
CA LEU A 309 8.44 -24.47 7.51
C LEU A 309 9.93 -24.63 7.85
N ILE A 310 10.24 -25.03 9.09
CA ILE A 310 11.62 -25.28 9.54
C ILE A 310 11.87 -26.77 9.87
N SER A 311 10.89 -27.62 9.61
CA SER A 311 10.97 -29.04 9.94
C SER A 311 11.90 -29.78 8.98
N PRO A 312 12.88 -30.57 9.47
CA PRO A 312 13.80 -31.30 8.61
C PRO A 312 13.10 -32.38 7.76
N ASN A 313 11.87 -32.76 8.13
CA ASN A 313 11.08 -33.75 7.42
C ASN A 313 10.37 -33.19 6.18
N MET A 314 10.46 -31.88 5.94
CA MET A 314 9.74 -31.20 4.86
C MET A 314 10.70 -30.37 4.00
N ALA A 315 10.98 -30.85 2.79
CA ALA A 315 11.78 -30.11 1.82
C ALA A 315 10.94 -28.97 1.21
N LEU A 316 11.24 -27.73 1.59
CA LEU A 316 10.59 -26.55 1.02
C LEU A 316 11.05 -26.32 -0.43
N LYS A 317 10.08 -26.03 -1.31
CA LYS A 317 10.33 -25.62 -2.70
C LYS A 317 10.29 -24.10 -2.90
N PHE A 318 10.19 -23.35 -1.81
CA PHE A 318 10.04 -21.90 -1.77
C PHE A 318 10.75 -21.33 -0.55
N THR A 319 10.96 -20.01 -0.52
CA THR A 319 11.52 -19.30 0.62
C THR A 319 10.42 -18.44 1.26
N VAL A 320 10.25 -18.53 2.59
CA VAL A 320 9.31 -17.68 3.32
C VAL A 320 9.89 -16.28 3.45
N ASN A 321 9.15 -15.27 3.00
CA ASN A 321 9.59 -13.87 3.03
C ASN A 321 9.29 -13.19 4.37
N ASP A 322 8.12 -13.45 4.95
CA ASP A 322 7.74 -12.85 6.24
C ASP A 322 6.68 -13.69 6.98
N TYR A 323 6.50 -13.36 8.25
CA TYR A 323 5.58 -14.02 9.19
C TYR A 323 4.62 -12.97 9.78
N ILE A 324 3.32 -13.30 9.79
CA ILE A 324 2.29 -12.52 10.49
C ILE A 324 1.88 -13.33 11.72
N GLU A 325 2.04 -12.74 12.90
CA GLU A 325 1.69 -13.37 14.18
C GLU A 325 0.19 -13.63 14.29
N HIS A 326 -0.19 -14.62 15.11
CA HIS A 326 -1.60 -14.89 15.42
C HIS A 326 -2.31 -13.67 16.01
N PHE A 327 -3.49 -13.36 15.47
CA PHE A 327 -4.35 -12.28 15.96
C PHE A 327 -5.41 -12.82 16.91
N ASN A 328 -5.28 -12.59 18.22
CA ASN A 328 -6.25 -13.11 19.20
C ASN A 328 -7.71 -12.68 18.94
N ASN A 329 -7.94 -11.46 18.42
CA ASN A 329 -9.27 -10.89 18.16
C ASN A 329 -9.55 -10.70 16.67
N TYR A 330 -9.05 -11.58 15.81
CA TYR A 330 -9.14 -11.43 14.34
C TYR A 330 -10.57 -11.23 13.82
N ASP A 331 -11.58 -11.78 14.50
CA ASP A 331 -12.97 -11.70 14.05
C ASP A 331 -13.60 -10.32 14.19
N GLN A 332 -13.05 -9.49 15.08
CA GLN A 332 -13.52 -8.12 15.31
C GLN A 332 -12.68 -7.09 14.55
N MET A 333 -11.54 -7.51 13.98
CA MET A 333 -10.60 -6.62 13.35
C MET A 333 -11.18 -5.97 12.08
N LYS A 334 -11.03 -4.64 12.00
CA LYS A 334 -11.35 -3.83 10.83
C LYS A 334 -10.10 -3.53 10.00
N CYS A 335 -10.30 -3.04 8.77
CA CYS A 335 -9.20 -2.73 7.85
C CYS A 335 -8.19 -1.73 8.45
N GLU A 336 -8.64 -0.77 9.27
CA GLU A 336 -7.76 0.19 9.94
C GLU A 336 -6.83 -0.46 10.96
N GLU A 337 -7.30 -1.48 11.67
CA GLU A 337 -6.54 -2.20 12.70
C GLU A 337 -5.53 -3.14 12.04
N LEU A 338 -5.94 -3.85 10.97
CA LEU A 338 -5.04 -4.69 10.18
C LEU A 338 -3.83 -3.90 9.66
N SER A 339 -4.03 -2.64 9.29
CA SER A 339 -2.91 -1.81 8.80
C SER A 339 -1.93 -1.32 9.87
N LYS A 340 -2.25 -1.53 11.16
CA LYS A 340 -1.33 -1.23 12.28
C LYS A 340 -0.45 -2.44 12.63
N ASP A 341 -0.75 -3.62 12.08
CA ASP A 341 0.05 -4.81 12.32
C ASP A 341 1.41 -4.72 11.61
N ASN A 342 2.47 -5.03 12.36
CA ASN A 342 3.84 -4.96 11.86
C ASN A 342 4.12 -5.98 10.76
N GLY A 343 3.54 -7.19 10.83
CA GLY A 343 3.70 -8.23 9.81
C GLY A 343 3.08 -7.81 8.49
N ILE A 344 1.83 -7.32 8.53
CA ILE A 344 1.12 -6.80 7.35
C ILE A 344 1.84 -5.59 6.76
N GLN A 345 2.37 -4.67 7.57
CA GLN A 345 3.15 -3.52 7.10
C GLN A 345 4.43 -3.94 6.36
N LYS A 346 5.17 -4.92 6.89
CA LYS A 346 6.37 -5.46 6.21
C LYS A 346 6.02 -6.07 4.87
N ILE A 347 4.93 -6.83 4.79
CA ILE A 347 4.51 -7.43 3.51
C ILE A 347 4.10 -6.35 2.50
N ALA A 348 3.38 -5.31 2.94
CA ALA A 348 3.07 -4.18 2.09
C ALA A 348 4.34 -3.47 1.59
N PHE A 349 5.40 -3.42 2.39
CA PHE A 349 6.71 -2.90 1.96
C PHE A 349 7.38 -3.78 0.88
N LEU A 350 7.22 -5.10 0.93
CA LEU A 350 7.76 -6.02 -0.10
C LEU A 350 7.07 -5.88 -1.48
N VAL A 351 5.89 -5.25 -1.50
CA VAL A 351 5.11 -4.99 -2.72
C VAL A 351 5.59 -3.73 -3.46
N VAL A 352 6.17 -2.76 -2.75
CA VAL A 352 6.63 -1.46 -3.28
C VAL A 352 8.02 -1.56 -3.90
#